data_AF-A0AAD9HXM7-F1
#
_entry.id   AF-A0AAD9HXM7-F1
#
_cell.length_a   1.000
_cell.length_b   1.000
_cell.length_c   1.000
_cell.angle_alpha   90.00
_cell.angle_beta   90.00
_cell.angle_gamma   90.00
#
_symmetry.space_group_name_H-M   'P 1'
#
loop_
_entity.id
_entity.type
_entity.pdbx_description
1 polymer ?
#
loop_
_entity_poly.entity_id
_entity_poly.type
_entity_poly.pdbx_seq_one_letter_code
_entity_poly.pdbx_strand_id
1 'polypeptide(L)'
;MDFLKQAIKDAGPGADLSTHSSTPSKPETSHNNVDVHAEPTSKKVNMAKNAFLRTGTREEPPKAQGLATLRQIDKISGALGTHKFNTAHIDGWVVVVAAHRFSAGEHVLFFEPDAFIPAAHFKRAADLGSTLTEYQGVKGYRVTIRKVTSELHSEGFIAKLSEFPRIEQKAQELLATHTPSQSDKNSLDFTQDLGVLKWRIDNDMSLQKLGDIPVFVRDCSMPNGQNCPNFFVKPKYKAIEYQETSKMDGATMSCYFVRQDSSFWRSLAPLPACYDERMVHSNGRFGVCARNTERNNAHARQVDVYWEAALKLNMPETLARENRNLVVHGELVGDAISQNPHGFPAGERRFYVFWIDELDAKTRMGPRDVVRLAGKLGLEHVEVRRYVKLTDIAQSHADLLIWSNACNREGLVYKSCGYDGRWFKILSTEWAASKEKLIEENDKAQSKAFKLFNTRNQFPSPAKQNLEAWKAAMAAEREMWMRWQEVLATGDISRLFEATSYRPRSKSECIKLVRAQELRETVEVSETVTSAPQAASGDGADKNAAGHDLDRTQ
;
A
#
# COMPACT_ATOMS: atom_id res chain seq x y z
N MET A 1 -18.20 -13.03 26.39
CA MET A 1 -19.30 -13.40 25.45
C MET A 1 -20.68 -13.15 26.04
N ASP A 2 -20.89 -13.27 27.36
CA ASP A 2 -22.22 -13.07 27.96
C ASP A 2 -22.65 -11.60 28.14
N PHE A 3 -21.70 -10.66 28.11
CA PHE A 3 -21.99 -9.22 28.13
C PHE A 3 -22.65 -8.71 26.83
N LEU A 4 -22.40 -9.38 25.69
CA LEU A 4 -22.93 -8.99 24.38
C LEU A 4 -24.39 -9.43 24.17
N LYS A 5 -24.84 -10.47 24.89
CA LYS A 5 -26.20 -11.00 24.77
C LYS A 5 -27.24 -10.19 25.54
N GLN A 6 -26.83 -9.46 26.57
CA GLN A 6 -27.72 -8.63 27.37
C GLN A 6 -28.09 -7.32 26.65
N ALA A 7 -27.14 -6.70 25.94
CA ALA A 7 -27.37 -5.43 25.23
C ALA A 7 -28.34 -5.55 24.03
N ILE A 8 -28.52 -6.75 23.47
CA ILE A 8 -29.44 -7.01 22.34
C ILE A 8 -30.87 -7.25 22.84
N LYS A 9 -31.05 -7.58 24.12
CA LYS A 9 -32.37 -7.86 24.71
C LYS A 9 -33.11 -6.61 25.18
N ASP A 10 -32.38 -5.51 25.39
CA ASP A 10 -32.92 -4.26 25.94
C ASP A 10 -33.43 -3.29 24.84
N ALA A 11 -33.33 -3.67 23.56
CA ALA A 11 -33.87 -2.92 22.43
C ALA A 11 -35.20 -3.54 21.94
N GLY A 12 -36.30 -3.20 22.60
CA GLY A 12 -37.65 -3.53 22.13
C GLY A 12 -38.10 -2.65 20.94
N PRO A 13 -39.02 -3.11 20.07
CA PRO A 13 -39.31 -2.45 18.79
C PRO A 13 -40.54 -1.52 18.83
N GLY A 14 -40.42 -0.41 18.07
CA GLY A 14 -41.54 0.20 17.34
C GLY A 14 -42.22 1.41 17.95
N ALA A 15 -42.17 2.55 17.22
CA ALA A 15 -43.34 3.38 16.94
C ALA A 15 -43.04 4.32 15.76
N ASP A 16 -43.68 3.98 14.64
CA ASP A 16 -43.98 4.83 13.48
C ASP A 16 -44.83 6.04 13.92
N LEU A 17 -44.63 7.21 13.31
CA LEU A 17 -45.65 8.25 13.17
C LEU A 17 -45.21 9.32 12.17
N SER A 18 -45.94 9.27 11.05
CA SER A 18 -45.96 10.15 9.91
C SER A 18 -46.44 11.58 10.21
N THR A 19 -45.86 12.52 9.45
CA THR A 19 -46.48 13.70 8.83
C THR A 19 -47.41 14.60 9.65
N HIS A 20 -46.95 15.82 9.94
CA HIS A 20 -47.81 17.00 9.85
C HIS A 20 -47.06 18.21 9.30
N SER A 21 -47.64 18.75 8.22
CA SER A 21 -47.32 19.99 7.55
C SER A 21 -47.62 21.21 8.42
N SER A 22 -46.72 22.19 8.44
CA SER A 22 -47.11 23.60 8.61
C SER A 22 -46.10 24.52 7.93
N THR A 23 -46.63 25.34 7.03
CA THR A 23 -45.96 26.39 6.26
C THR A 23 -45.47 27.55 7.14
N PRO A 24 -44.42 28.29 6.73
CA PRO A 24 -43.85 29.38 7.52
C PRO A 24 -44.48 30.74 7.18
N SER A 25 -44.71 31.55 8.22
CA SER A 25 -45.03 32.97 8.13
C SER A 25 -43.75 33.81 8.00
N LYS A 26 -43.69 34.63 6.94
CA LYS A 26 -42.91 35.88 6.85
C LYS A 26 -43.62 36.96 7.70
N PRO A 27 -42.93 37.99 8.24
CA PRO A 27 -42.43 39.14 7.45
C PRO A 27 -41.05 39.62 7.98
N GLU A 28 -40.35 40.66 7.54
CA GLU A 28 -40.73 41.91 6.90
C GLU A 28 -39.46 42.61 6.39
N THR A 29 -39.56 43.27 5.25
CA THR A 29 -38.56 44.16 4.66
C THR A 29 -38.69 45.57 5.23
N SER A 30 -37.57 46.23 5.52
CA SER A 30 -37.52 47.70 5.51
C SER A 30 -36.34 48.19 4.68
N HIS A 31 -36.68 48.91 3.61
CA HIS A 31 -35.78 49.77 2.86
C HIS A 31 -35.63 51.10 3.59
N ASN A 32 -34.43 51.68 3.57
CA ASN A 32 -34.26 53.13 3.52
C ASN A 32 -32.98 53.44 2.74
N ASN A 33 -33.17 54.11 1.60
CA ASN A 33 -32.14 54.77 0.80
C ASN A 33 -31.91 56.17 1.37
N VAL A 34 -30.65 56.58 1.52
CA VAL A 34 -30.21 57.98 1.33
C VAL A 34 -28.83 57.96 0.69
N ASP A 35 -28.76 58.46 -0.55
CA ASP A 35 -27.54 58.84 -1.26
C ASP A 35 -27.00 60.16 -0.70
N VAL A 36 -25.70 60.24 -0.38
CA VAL A 36 -24.90 61.46 -0.54
C VAL A 36 -23.43 61.10 -0.85
N HIS A 37 -22.92 61.72 -1.91
CA HIS A 37 -21.54 61.70 -2.39
C HIS A 37 -20.44 61.91 -1.33
N ALA A 38 -19.38 61.09 -1.39
CA ALA A 38 -18.01 61.50 -1.07
C ALA A 38 -17.01 60.49 -1.69
N GLU A 39 -16.04 61.01 -2.44
CA GLU A 39 -14.91 60.27 -3.03
C GLU A 39 -14.07 59.54 -1.96
N PRO A 40 -13.60 58.30 -2.20
CA PRO A 40 -12.64 57.67 -1.31
C PRO A 40 -11.20 57.84 -1.83
N THR A 41 -10.42 58.55 -1.01
CA THR A 41 -8.96 58.56 -1.02
C THR A 41 -8.37 57.14 -1.02
N SER A 42 -7.33 56.96 -1.85
CA SER A 42 -6.58 55.74 -2.08
C SER A 42 -6.04 55.06 -0.81
N LYS A 43 -6.44 53.82 -0.57
CA LYS A 43 -5.60 52.80 0.08
C LYS A 43 -5.63 51.53 -0.77
N LYS A 44 -4.54 51.31 -1.52
CA LYS A 44 -4.30 50.10 -2.30
C LYS A 44 -4.24 48.89 -1.36
N VAL A 45 -5.26 48.03 -1.40
CA VAL A 45 -5.17 46.64 -0.95
C VAL A 45 -4.79 45.82 -2.18
N ASN A 46 -3.54 45.37 -2.25
CA ASN A 46 -3.06 44.44 -3.25
C ASN A 46 -3.71 43.05 -3.02
N MET A 47 -4.83 42.78 -3.70
CA MET A 47 -5.25 41.40 -3.95
C MET A 47 -4.39 40.83 -5.09
N ALA A 48 -3.28 40.19 -4.72
CA ALA A 48 -2.50 39.41 -5.66
C ALA A 48 -3.26 38.13 -6.04
N LYS A 49 -3.51 37.99 -7.34
CA LYS A 49 -4.05 36.83 -8.03
C LYS A 49 -3.13 35.61 -7.78
N ASN A 50 -3.54 34.68 -6.93
CA ASN A 50 -2.93 33.35 -6.87
C ASN A 50 -3.61 32.42 -7.88
N ALA A 51 -3.34 32.65 -9.16
CA ALA A 51 -3.44 31.60 -10.18
C ALA A 51 -2.08 30.89 -10.18
N PHE A 52 -2.00 29.77 -9.45
CA PHE A 52 -0.76 29.02 -9.25
C PHE A 52 -0.46 28.15 -10.49
N LEU A 53 -0.05 28.79 -11.59
CA LEU A 53 0.67 28.11 -12.67
C LEU A 53 2.10 27.89 -12.17
N ARG A 54 2.38 26.70 -11.60
CA ARG A 54 3.76 26.26 -11.36
C ARG A 54 4.44 26.06 -12.72
N THR A 55 5.24 27.03 -13.13
CA THR A 55 6.32 26.80 -14.11
C THR A 55 7.44 26.05 -13.37
N GLY A 56 7.34 24.72 -13.32
CA GLY A 56 8.30 23.88 -12.62
C GLY A 56 9.58 23.67 -13.43
N THR A 57 10.70 24.19 -12.95
CA THR A 57 12.01 23.57 -13.17
C THR A 57 12.00 22.19 -12.52
N ARG A 58 12.47 21.17 -13.26
CA ARG A 58 12.56 19.75 -12.89
C ARG A 58 13.09 19.57 -11.45
N GLU A 59 12.21 19.33 -10.49
CA GLU A 59 12.57 18.87 -9.15
C GLU A 59 12.95 17.38 -9.25
N GLU A 60 14.08 17.00 -8.66
CA GLU A 60 14.42 15.59 -8.43
C GLU A 60 13.25 14.87 -7.73
N PRO A 61 13.08 13.54 -7.92
CA PRO A 61 12.05 12.80 -7.20
C PRO A 61 12.15 13.11 -5.69
N PRO A 62 11.01 13.27 -5.00
CA PRO A 62 11.01 13.74 -3.62
C PRO A 62 11.88 12.83 -2.76
N LYS A 63 13.00 13.40 -2.27
CA LYS A 63 13.90 12.73 -1.33
C LYS A 63 13.10 12.32 -0.10
N ALA A 64 13.44 11.19 0.50
CA ALA A 64 12.76 10.71 1.70
C ALA A 64 12.73 11.80 2.78
N GLN A 65 11.58 11.94 3.45
CA GLN A 65 11.33 12.91 4.52
C GLN A 65 10.54 12.22 5.64
N GLY A 66 10.71 12.72 6.86
CA GLY A 66 10.02 12.26 8.07
C GLY A 66 10.47 10.91 8.61
N LEU A 67 11.55 10.32 8.08
CA LEU A 67 12.03 9.00 8.52
C LEU A 67 12.98 9.06 9.71
N ALA A 68 13.68 10.19 9.91
CA ALA A 68 14.55 10.42 11.06
C ALA A 68 14.24 11.82 11.63
N THR A 69 13.51 11.86 12.75
CA THR A 69 12.98 13.13 13.30
C THR A 69 13.35 13.32 14.76
N LEU A 70 13.52 14.57 15.17
CA LEU A 70 13.66 14.92 16.57
C LEU A 70 12.31 14.78 17.26
N ARG A 71 12.27 13.99 18.34
CA ARG A 71 11.07 13.77 19.14
C ARG A 71 11.39 13.81 20.62
N GLN A 72 10.38 14.10 21.44
CA GLN A 72 10.49 14.01 22.90
C GLN A 72 9.82 12.72 23.38
N ILE A 73 10.42 12.06 24.37
CA ILE A 73 9.80 10.91 25.04
C ILE A 73 8.69 11.40 25.98
N ASP A 74 7.45 10.99 25.72
CA ASP A 74 6.30 11.35 26.54
C ASP A 74 6.30 10.58 27.86
N LYS A 75 6.59 9.26 27.78
CA LYS A 75 6.55 8.36 28.93
C LYS A 75 7.51 7.19 28.74
N ILE A 76 8.12 6.73 29.83
CA ILE A 76 8.78 5.43 29.93
C ILE A 76 7.90 4.51 30.79
N SER A 77 7.55 3.33 30.28
CA SER A 77 6.86 2.29 31.05
C SER A 77 7.79 1.09 31.25
N GLY A 78 7.86 0.55 32.46
CA GLY A 78 8.60 -0.69 32.73
C GLY A 78 7.92 -1.88 32.06
N ALA A 79 8.69 -2.79 31.46
CA ALA A 79 8.12 -4.02 30.93
C ALA A 79 7.61 -4.92 32.07
N LEU A 80 6.36 -5.38 31.98
CA LEU A 80 5.85 -6.36 32.94
C LEU A 80 6.71 -7.62 32.92
N GLY A 81 7.29 -7.98 34.07
CA GLY A 81 8.00 -9.24 34.27
C GLY A 81 9.45 -9.30 33.76
N THR A 82 10.07 -8.21 33.30
CA THR A 82 11.49 -8.21 32.91
C THR A 82 12.22 -6.94 33.33
N HIS A 83 13.46 -7.08 33.82
CA HIS A 83 14.36 -5.95 34.10
C HIS A 83 15.27 -5.57 32.92
N LYS A 84 15.07 -6.19 31.74
CA LYS A 84 16.01 -6.06 30.61
C LYS A 84 15.67 -4.90 29.69
N PHE A 85 14.38 -4.55 29.56
CA PHE A 85 13.92 -3.51 28.65
C PHE A 85 12.72 -2.74 29.22
N ASN A 86 12.51 -1.53 28.70
CA ASN A 86 11.37 -0.66 28.94
C ASN A 86 10.69 -0.32 27.60
N THR A 87 9.54 0.34 27.65
CA THR A 87 8.91 0.96 26.47
C THR A 87 8.98 2.48 26.57
N ALA A 88 9.41 3.12 25.49
CA ALA A 88 9.32 4.56 25.29
C ALA A 88 8.09 4.88 24.44
N HIS A 89 7.26 5.79 24.93
CA HIS A 89 6.09 6.31 24.23
C HIS A 89 6.44 7.67 23.64
N ILE A 90 6.26 7.81 22.32
CA ILE A 90 6.65 9.00 21.54
C ILE A 90 5.54 9.31 20.56
N ASP A 91 4.81 10.40 20.77
CA ASP A 91 3.59 10.71 20.04
C ASP A 91 2.59 9.53 20.10
N GLY A 92 2.26 8.91 18.96
CA GLY A 92 1.47 7.68 18.89
C GLY A 92 2.27 6.38 18.83
N TRP A 93 3.61 6.44 18.89
CA TRP A 93 4.51 5.30 18.72
C TRP A 93 4.94 4.66 20.05
N VAL A 94 5.18 3.35 20.02
CA VAL A 94 5.75 2.60 21.15
C VAL A 94 7.04 1.92 20.70
N VAL A 95 8.17 2.26 21.33
CA VAL A 95 9.50 1.73 20.99
C VAL A 95 10.07 0.99 22.19
N VAL A 96 10.55 -0.24 21.97
CA VAL A 96 11.22 -1.02 23.02
C VAL A 96 12.68 -0.60 23.14
N VAL A 97 13.11 -0.30 24.35
CA VAL A 97 14.45 0.24 24.64
C VAL A 97 15.11 -0.49 25.80
N ALA A 98 16.44 -0.49 25.84
CA ALA A 98 17.18 -1.04 26.97
C ALA A 98 16.78 -0.33 28.28
N ALA A 99 16.65 -1.09 29.37
CA ALA A 99 16.27 -0.55 30.67
C ALA A 99 17.25 0.56 31.11
N HIS A 100 16.70 1.62 31.71
CA HIS A 100 17.45 2.79 32.22
C HIS A 100 18.27 3.57 31.19
N ARG A 101 18.15 3.28 29.88
CA ARG A 101 18.87 4.03 28.84
C ARG A 101 18.30 5.44 28.62
N PHE A 102 16.98 5.61 28.76
CA PHE A 102 16.26 6.84 28.44
C PHE A 102 15.35 7.28 29.57
N SER A 103 15.02 8.59 29.59
CA SER A 103 14.09 9.21 30.56
C SER A 103 12.92 9.92 29.87
N ALA A 104 11.78 10.02 30.55
CA ALA A 104 10.67 10.85 30.07
C ALA A 104 11.11 12.33 29.99
N GLY A 105 10.68 13.04 28.97
CA GLY A 105 11.12 14.41 28.65
C GLY A 105 12.43 14.52 27.87
N GLU A 106 13.17 13.42 27.69
CA GLU A 106 14.41 13.40 26.91
C GLU A 106 14.11 13.59 25.41
N HIS A 107 14.91 14.42 24.74
CA HIS A 107 14.88 14.56 23.29
C HIS A 107 15.74 13.45 22.65
N VAL A 108 15.17 12.77 21.66
CA VAL A 108 15.77 11.65 20.96
C VAL A 108 15.63 11.81 19.46
N LEU A 109 16.50 11.12 18.73
CA LEU A 109 16.35 10.93 17.30
C LEU A 109 15.51 9.66 17.07
N PHE A 110 14.29 9.85 16.57
CA PHE A 110 13.37 8.76 16.25
C PHE A 110 13.44 8.40 14.78
N PHE A 111 13.59 7.10 14.51
CA PHE A 111 13.57 6.52 13.18
C PHE A 111 12.28 5.72 12.99
N GLU A 112 11.47 6.12 12.02
CA GLU A 112 10.22 5.44 11.68
C GLU A 112 10.48 4.04 11.09
N PRO A 113 9.52 3.11 11.20
CA PRO A 113 9.56 1.88 10.41
C PRO A 113 9.82 2.15 8.93
N ASP A 114 10.55 1.23 8.29
CA ASP A 114 11.08 1.33 6.92
C ASP A 114 12.16 2.40 6.70
N ALA A 115 12.67 3.06 7.76
CA ALA A 115 13.91 3.80 7.63
C ALA A 115 15.08 2.84 7.36
N PHE A 116 15.86 3.11 6.32
CA PHE A 116 17.12 2.43 6.03
C PHE A 116 18.27 3.37 6.37
N ILE A 117 18.99 3.05 7.44
CA ILE A 117 19.98 3.92 8.02
C ILE A 117 21.38 3.49 7.55
N PRO A 118 22.17 4.38 6.92
CA PRO A 118 23.51 4.04 6.48
C PRO A 118 24.40 3.55 7.64
N ALA A 119 25.20 2.51 7.39
CA ALA A 119 26.03 1.87 8.42
C ALA A 119 27.08 2.82 9.00
N ALA A 120 27.46 3.88 8.27
CA ALA A 120 28.37 4.92 8.73
C ALA A 120 27.88 5.63 10.01
N HIS A 121 26.58 5.60 10.27
CA HIS A 121 25.97 6.22 11.45
C HIS A 121 25.90 5.31 12.68
N PHE A 122 26.08 3.99 12.53
CA PHE A 122 25.93 3.03 13.63
C PHE A 122 27.20 2.23 13.90
N LYS A 123 27.69 2.30 15.15
CA LYS A 123 28.73 1.38 15.66
C LYS A 123 28.15 0.11 16.29
N ARG A 124 26.84 0.06 16.59
CA ARG A 124 26.17 -1.02 17.35
C ARG A 124 24.94 -1.55 16.62
N ALA A 125 25.17 -2.32 15.55
CA ALA A 125 24.14 -2.99 14.75
C ALA A 125 23.15 -3.85 15.56
N ALA A 126 23.60 -4.41 16.69
CA ALA A 126 22.81 -5.32 17.51
C ALA A 126 21.52 -4.70 18.06
N ASP A 127 21.50 -3.38 18.32
CA ASP A 127 20.34 -2.69 18.90
C ASP A 127 19.16 -2.60 17.90
N LEU A 128 19.46 -2.60 16.60
CA LEU A 128 18.48 -2.55 15.51
C LEU A 128 17.89 -3.92 15.17
N GLY A 129 18.48 -5.02 15.66
CA GLY A 129 17.99 -6.38 15.39
C GLY A 129 17.87 -6.67 13.88
N SER A 130 18.68 -5.97 13.09
CA SER A 130 18.67 -5.95 11.64
C SER A 130 20.05 -6.39 11.13
N THR A 131 20.09 -7.10 10.02
CA THR A 131 21.33 -7.54 9.39
C THR A 131 21.88 -6.43 8.50
N LEU A 132 23.21 -6.31 8.46
CA LEU A 132 23.88 -5.40 7.53
C LEU A 132 23.50 -5.80 6.10
N THR A 133 22.82 -4.90 5.40
CA THR A 133 22.28 -5.13 4.06
C THR A 133 22.70 -4.01 3.13
N GLU A 134 22.70 -4.27 1.83
CA GLU A 134 22.91 -3.24 0.80
C GLU A 134 21.58 -2.90 0.14
N TYR A 135 21.22 -1.62 0.11
CA TYR A 135 20.01 -1.10 -0.52
C TYR A 135 20.35 0.14 -1.32
N GLN A 136 20.00 0.15 -2.61
CA GLN A 136 20.31 1.25 -3.54
C GLN A 136 21.80 1.66 -3.51
N GLY A 137 22.71 0.68 -3.41
CA GLY A 137 24.16 0.89 -3.36
C GLY A 137 24.69 1.38 -2.00
N VAL A 138 23.84 1.51 -0.98
CA VAL A 138 24.22 1.94 0.37
C VAL A 138 24.16 0.74 1.31
N LYS A 139 25.25 0.50 2.06
CA LYS A 139 25.25 -0.48 3.16
C LYS A 139 24.66 0.13 4.42
N GLY A 140 23.74 -0.57 5.07
CA GLY A 140 23.00 -0.04 6.20
C GLY A 140 22.11 -1.06 6.89
N TYR A 141 21.25 -0.54 7.74
CA TYR A 141 20.32 -1.30 8.58
C TYR A 141 18.90 -0.81 8.34
N ARG A 142 17.98 -1.76 8.15
CA ARG A 142 16.56 -1.46 8.05
C ARG A 142 15.92 -1.45 9.44
N VAL A 143 15.18 -0.39 9.73
CA VAL A 143 14.27 -0.31 10.88
C VAL A 143 12.97 -1.03 10.53
N THR A 144 12.65 -2.08 11.27
CA THR A 144 11.42 -2.86 11.10
C THR A 144 10.54 -2.77 12.34
N ILE A 145 9.27 -3.13 12.20
CA ILE A 145 8.43 -3.44 13.36
C ILE A 145 8.87 -4.80 13.89
N ARG A 146 9.30 -4.85 15.16
CA ARG A 146 9.83 -6.07 15.78
C ARG A 146 8.89 -6.59 16.84
N LYS A 147 8.47 -7.85 16.73
CA LYS A 147 7.73 -8.54 17.79
C LYS A 147 8.70 -8.91 18.92
N VAL A 148 8.50 -8.34 20.10
CA VAL A 148 9.35 -8.56 21.29
C VAL A 148 8.73 -9.61 22.20
N THR A 149 7.42 -9.55 22.39
CA THR A 149 6.62 -10.59 23.07
C THR A 149 5.36 -10.88 22.26
N SER A 150 4.48 -11.77 22.73
CA SER A 150 3.17 -12.00 22.12
C SER A 150 2.30 -10.74 22.07
N GLU A 151 2.47 -9.82 23.02
CA GLU A 151 1.62 -8.64 23.22
C GLU A 151 2.34 -7.31 22.91
N LEU A 152 3.66 -7.34 22.67
CA LEU A 152 4.47 -6.13 22.51
C LEU A 152 5.26 -6.14 21.20
N HIS A 153 5.03 -5.09 20.40
CA HIS A 153 5.83 -4.74 19.23
C HIS A 153 6.64 -3.48 19.50
N SER A 154 7.87 -3.42 18.96
CA SER A 154 8.66 -2.20 18.88
C SER A 154 8.45 -1.56 17.52
N GLU A 155 7.88 -0.36 17.51
CA GLU A 155 7.50 0.38 16.30
C GLU A 155 8.55 1.45 15.95
N GLY A 156 9.70 1.00 15.46
CA GLY A 156 10.80 1.87 15.08
C GLY A 156 12.00 1.77 16.01
N PHE A 157 12.86 2.79 15.95
CA PHE A 157 14.11 2.84 16.69
C PHE A 157 14.39 4.25 17.22
N ILE A 158 14.99 4.37 18.41
CA ILE A 158 15.43 5.66 18.96
C ILE A 158 16.90 5.63 19.36
N ALA A 159 17.58 6.75 19.12
CA ALA A 159 18.94 7.00 19.58
C ALA A 159 19.04 8.29 20.39
N LYS A 160 20.05 8.36 21.26
CA LYS A 160 20.39 9.61 21.93
C LYS A 160 20.99 10.59 20.93
N LEU A 161 20.68 11.87 21.09
CA LEU A 161 21.27 12.93 20.27
C LEU A 161 22.79 12.98 20.37
N SER A 162 23.33 12.69 21.55
CA SER A 162 24.79 12.64 21.79
C SER A 162 25.51 11.55 20.98
N GLU A 163 24.79 10.57 20.42
CA GLU A 163 25.35 9.60 19.47
C GLU A 163 25.58 10.23 18.08
N PHE A 164 25.02 11.42 17.82
CA PHE A 164 25.05 12.18 16.56
C PHE A 164 25.46 13.66 16.79
N PRO A 165 26.73 13.97 17.11
CA PRO A 165 27.13 15.32 17.54
C PRO A 165 26.77 16.46 16.58
N ARG A 166 26.86 16.21 15.26
CA ARG A 166 26.47 17.21 14.24
C ARG A 166 24.96 17.49 14.25
N ILE A 167 24.15 16.44 14.44
CA ILE A 167 22.70 16.57 14.51
C ILE A 167 22.30 17.23 15.83
N GLU A 168 22.95 16.85 16.93
CA GLU A 168 22.73 17.47 18.24
C GLU A 168 22.98 18.97 18.21
N GLN A 169 24.12 19.41 17.65
CA GLN A 169 24.42 20.83 17.49
C GLN A 169 23.34 21.54 16.66
N LYS A 170 23.00 20.98 15.48
CA LYS A 170 21.99 21.56 14.59
C LYS A 170 20.61 21.63 15.25
N ALA A 171 20.23 20.60 16.01
CA ALA A 171 19.00 20.58 16.78
C ALA A 171 18.97 21.67 17.85
N GLN A 172 20.07 21.86 18.59
CA GLN A 172 20.17 22.91 19.61
C GLN A 172 20.06 24.32 19.01
N GLU A 173 20.73 24.57 17.89
CA GLU A 173 20.65 25.85 17.15
C GLU A 173 19.21 26.16 16.68
N LEU A 174 18.53 25.15 16.13
CA LEU A 174 17.14 25.29 15.66
C LEU A 174 16.15 25.50 16.81
N LEU A 175 16.31 24.77 17.91
CA LEU A 175 15.48 24.92 19.10
C LEU A 175 15.70 26.25 19.83
N ALA A 176 16.90 26.83 19.75
CA ALA A 176 17.21 28.13 20.34
C ALA A 176 16.64 29.30 19.53
N THR A 177 16.49 29.15 18.20
CA THR A 177 16.04 30.21 17.29
C THR A 177 14.53 30.20 17.02
N HIS A 178 13.84 29.08 17.29
CA HIS A 178 12.40 28.96 17.13
C HIS A 178 11.70 29.08 18.49
N THR A 179 10.72 29.99 18.62
CA THR A 179 9.72 29.95 19.71
C THR A 179 8.61 29.00 19.26
N PRO A 180 8.65 27.69 19.58
CA PRO A 180 7.86 26.74 18.81
C PRO A 180 6.43 26.76 19.33
N SER A 181 5.44 26.74 18.43
CA SER A 181 4.15 26.20 18.83
C SER A 181 4.35 24.73 19.23
N GLN A 182 3.49 24.17 20.07
CA GLN A 182 3.61 22.78 20.54
C GLN A 182 3.60 21.75 19.38
N SER A 183 3.15 22.15 18.18
CA SER A 183 3.22 21.35 16.95
C SER A 183 4.58 21.38 16.23
N ASP A 184 5.47 22.33 16.52
CA ASP A 184 6.75 22.55 15.82
C ASP A 184 7.94 21.90 16.53
N LYS A 185 7.78 21.43 17.78
CA LYS A 185 8.88 20.79 18.54
C LYS A 185 9.22 19.37 18.06
N ASN A 186 8.26 18.68 17.47
CA ASN A 186 8.40 17.29 16.99
C ASN A 186 8.64 17.23 15.46
N SER A 187 9.01 18.35 14.83
CA SER A 187 9.03 18.50 13.36
C SER A 187 10.41 18.73 12.74
N LEU A 188 11.50 18.61 13.50
CA LEU A 188 12.84 18.69 12.92
C LEU A 188 13.17 17.36 12.24
N ASP A 189 13.26 17.40 10.92
CA ASP A 189 13.56 16.26 10.07
C ASP A 189 15.04 16.27 9.67
N PHE A 190 15.75 15.21 10.06
CA PHE A 190 17.16 14.96 9.76
C PHE A 190 17.36 13.81 8.77
N THR A 191 16.29 13.36 8.09
CA THR A 191 16.34 12.27 7.10
C THR A 191 17.41 12.52 6.04
N GLN A 192 17.45 13.74 5.49
CA GLN A 192 18.43 14.10 4.47
C GLN A 192 19.83 14.28 5.04
N ASP A 193 19.96 14.92 6.22
CA ASP A 193 21.25 15.12 6.89
C ASP A 193 21.97 13.80 7.19
N LEU A 194 21.20 12.74 7.44
CA LEU A 194 21.68 11.41 7.77
C LEU A 194 21.70 10.44 6.56
N GLY A 195 21.34 10.91 5.36
CA GLY A 195 21.25 10.06 4.17
C GLY A 195 20.33 8.85 4.36
N VAL A 196 19.30 8.97 5.21
CA VAL A 196 18.36 7.89 5.50
C VAL A 196 17.48 7.68 4.27
N LEU A 197 17.40 6.43 3.82
CA LEU A 197 16.57 6.02 2.68
C LEU A 197 15.26 5.40 3.19
N LYS A 198 14.25 5.38 2.33
CA LYS A 198 13.03 4.62 2.59
C LYS A 198 13.16 3.22 2.03
N TRP A 199 13.25 2.21 2.89
CA TRP A 199 13.24 0.82 2.49
C TRP A 199 11.92 0.47 1.81
N ARG A 200 12.00 -0.18 0.66
CA ARG A 200 10.86 -0.76 -0.05
C ARG A 200 11.32 -2.04 -0.73
N ILE A 201 10.38 -2.97 -0.86
CA ILE A 201 10.56 -4.11 -1.76
C ILE A 201 10.43 -3.56 -3.17
N ASP A 202 11.46 -3.78 -3.99
CA ASP A 202 11.46 -3.34 -5.38
C ASP A 202 10.49 -4.22 -6.17
N ASN A 203 9.27 -3.70 -6.35
CA ASN A 203 8.22 -4.32 -7.17
C ASN A 203 8.31 -3.90 -8.64
N ASP A 204 9.39 -3.23 -9.07
CA ASP A 204 9.56 -2.76 -10.45
C ASP A 204 9.96 -3.94 -11.34
N MET A 205 8.99 -4.82 -11.59
CA MET A 205 9.13 -6.02 -12.41
C MET A 205 9.21 -5.72 -13.91
N SER A 206 9.03 -4.45 -14.34
CA SER A 206 9.07 -4.11 -15.77
C SER A 206 10.22 -3.19 -16.16
N LEU A 207 10.71 -3.49 -17.35
CA LEU A 207 11.93 -2.95 -17.92
C LEU A 207 11.70 -1.66 -18.72
N GLN A 208 10.45 -1.23 -18.94
CA GLN A 208 10.14 -0.13 -19.86
C GLN A 208 9.33 1.00 -19.23
N LYS A 209 10.03 2.11 -19.01
CA LYS A 209 9.48 3.37 -18.55
C LYS A 209 9.29 4.28 -19.76
N LEU A 210 8.11 4.91 -19.86
CA LEU A 210 7.89 5.98 -20.83
C LEU A 210 8.62 7.25 -20.39
N GLY A 211 8.62 7.50 -19.08
CA GLY A 211 9.24 8.65 -18.45
C GLY A 211 8.84 8.78 -16.99
N ASP A 212 9.09 9.96 -16.44
CA ASP A 212 8.59 10.35 -15.12
C ASP A 212 7.07 10.40 -15.11
N ILE A 213 6.47 10.23 -13.94
CA ILE A 213 5.03 10.34 -13.78
C ILE A 213 4.52 11.74 -14.18
N PRO A 214 3.37 11.88 -14.87
CA PRO A 214 2.85 13.20 -15.23
C PRO A 214 2.58 14.05 -13.98
N VAL A 215 2.90 15.34 -14.06
CA VAL A 215 2.88 16.27 -12.90
C VAL A 215 1.51 16.44 -12.22
N PHE A 216 0.43 16.12 -12.93
CA PHE A 216 -0.94 16.17 -12.40
C PHE A 216 -1.35 14.90 -11.66
N VAL A 217 -0.61 13.81 -11.79
CA VAL A 217 -0.84 12.56 -11.04
C VAL A 217 -0.25 12.73 -9.65
N ARG A 218 -1.11 12.77 -8.64
CA ARG A 218 -0.70 13.07 -7.27
C ARG A 218 -0.03 11.87 -6.59
N ASP A 219 0.93 12.17 -5.70
CA ASP A 219 1.46 11.16 -4.78
C ASP A 219 0.34 10.64 -3.88
N CYS A 220 0.23 9.32 -3.82
CA CYS A 220 -0.74 8.61 -3.00
C CYS A 220 -0.19 8.29 -1.59
N SER A 221 1.00 8.82 -1.24
CA SER A 221 1.55 8.70 0.09
C SER A 221 0.61 9.29 1.16
N MET A 222 0.59 8.63 2.30
CA MET A 222 -0.33 8.92 3.39
C MET A 222 0.45 8.98 4.70
N PRO A 223 0.27 10.02 5.53
CA PRO A 223 0.95 10.10 6.82
C PRO A 223 0.46 9.00 7.76
N ASN A 224 1.38 8.50 8.60
CA ASN A 224 1.05 7.63 9.71
C ASN A 224 0.22 8.40 10.74
N GLY A 225 -0.89 7.82 11.20
CA GLY A 225 -1.77 8.44 12.18
C GLY A 225 -1.08 8.65 13.52
N GLN A 226 -0.09 7.82 13.89
CA GLN A 226 0.75 8.01 15.09
C GLN A 226 1.45 9.38 15.13
N ASN A 227 1.70 10.01 13.97
CA ASN A 227 2.28 11.35 13.87
C ASN A 227 1.24 12.48 14.07
N CYS A 228 0.00 12.16 14.43
CA CYS A 228 -1.09 13.11 14.58
C CYS A 228 -1.62 13.15 16.03
N PRO A 229 -0.82 13.58 17.03
CA PRO A 229 -1.21 13.59 18.45
C PRO A 229 -2.50 14.38 18.74
N ASN A 230 -2.86 15.30 17.85
CA ASN A 230 -4.00 16.19 17.99
C ASN A 230 -5.38 15.52 17.77
N PHE A 231 -5.44 14.31 17.21
CA PHE A 231 -6.73 13.66 16.85
C PHE A 231 -7.71 13.57 18.02
N PHE A 232 -7.21 13.32 19.23
CA PHE A 232 -8.04 13.11 20.42
C PHE A 232 -8.10 14.33 21.35
N VAL A 233 -7.30 15.37 21.06
CA VAL A 233 -7.19 16.56 21.91
C VAL A 233 -7.91 17.77 21.31
N LYS A 234 -7.78 18.00 20.00
CA LYS A 234 -8.34 19.20 19.37
C LYS A 234 -9.83 19.02 19.04
N PRO A 235 -10.73 19.93 19.50
CA PRO A 235 -12.17 19.81 19.30
C PRO A 235 -12.62 19.63 17.85
N LYS A 236 -11.88 20.23 16.90
CA LYS A 236 -12.22 20.14 15.47
C LYS A 236 -12.30 18.71 14.94
N TYR A 237 -11.53 17.76 15.49
CA TYR A 237 -11.53 16.38 15.01
C TYR A 237 -12.72 15.56 15.52
N LYS A 238 -13.40 16.02 16.59
CA LYS A 238 -14.57 15.34 17.16
C LYS A 238 -15.78 15.34 16.22
N ALA A 239 -15.87 16.32 15.32
CA ALA A 239 -16.99 16.46 14.40
C ALA A 239 -16.72 15.84 13.01
N ILE A 240 -15.49 15.41 12.73
CA ILE A 240 -15.10 14.96 11.39
C ILE A 240 -15.45 13.49 11.23
N GLU A 241 -16.27 13.21 10.23
CA GLU A 241 -16.53 11.85 9.76
C GLU A 241 -15.43 11.43 8.77
N TYR A 242 -14.94 10.21 8.94
CA TYR A 242 -13.95 9.57 8.09
C TYR A 242 -14.55 8.34 7.41
N GLN A 243 -14.22 8.13 6.14
CA GLN A 243 -14.37 6.83 5.50
C GLN A 243 -13.21 5.95 5.95
N GLU A 244 -13.51 4.84 6.62
CA GLU A 244 -12.56 3.79 6.98
C GLU A 244 -12.52 2.74 5.86
N THR A 245 -11.33 2.51 5.29
CA THR A 245 -11.11 1.48 4.28
C THR A 245 -9.96 0.56 4.64
N SER A 246 -10.04 -0.70 4.22
CA SER A 246 -8.92 -1.64 4.31
C SER A 246 -7.73 -1.13 3.49
N LYS A 247 -6.54 -1.14 4.08
CA LYS A 247 -5.29 -0.84 3.38
C LYS A 247 -4.76 -2.13 2.76
N MET A 248 -4.78 -2.21 1.44
CA MET A 248 -4.25 -3.33 0.68
C MET A 248 -2.72 -3.22 0.58
N ASP A 249 -2.04 -4.36 0.65
CA ASP A 249 -0.59 -4.47 0.56
C ASP A 249 -0.16 -4.88 -0.84
N GLY A 250 0.16 -3.89 -1.67
CA GLY A 250 0.42 -4.11 -3.08
C GLY A 250 1.38 -3.09 -3.68
N ALA A 251 1.16 -2.83 -4.97
CA ALA A 251 1.83 -1.79 -5.72
C ALA A 251 0.81 -0.72 -6.13
N THR A 252 1.09 0.52 -5.75
CA THR A 252 0.30 1.67 -6.18
C THR A 252 0.31 1.81 -7.70
N MET A 253 -0.88 1.91 -8.28
CA MET A 253 -1.12 2.04 -9.71
C MET A 253 -2.08 3.20 -9.96
N SER A 254 -1.77 4.04 -10.94
CA SER A 254 -2.62 5.17 -11.35
C SER A 254 -2.88 5.12 -12.84
N CYS A 255 -4.14 5.16 -13.24
CA CYS A 255 -4.54 5.22 -14.64
C CYS A 255 -5.19 6.57 -14.91
N TYR A 256 -4.71 7.30 -15.92
CA TYR A 256 -5.27 8.59 -16.27
C TYR A 256 -5.93 8.58 -17.65
N PHE A 257 -6.90 9.46 -17.83
CA PHE A 257 -7.34 9.89 -19.15
C PHE A 257 -7.37 11.42 -19.18
N VAL A 258 -6.72 12.00 -20.18
CA VAL A 258 -6.67 13.45 -20.39
C VAL A 258 -7.23 13.74 -21.79
N ARG A 259 -8.24 14.60 -21.85
CA ARG A 259 -8.82 15.04 -23.12
C ARG A 259 -7.81 15.84 -23.93
N GLN A 260 -7.91 15.74 -25.25
CA GLN A 260 -7.04 16.46 -26.18
C GLN A 260 -7.18 17.99 -26.07
N ASP A 261 -8.37 18.48 -25.71
CA ASP A 261 -8.67 19.90 -25.51
C ASP A 261 -8.22 20.47 -24.15
N SER A 262 -7.74 19.61 -23.25
CA SER A 262 -7.38 19.97 -21.89
C SER A 262 -6.04 20.71 -21.81
N SER A 263 -5.91 21.64 -20.85
CA SER A 263 -4.62 22.23 -20.51
C SER A 263 -3.60 21.17 -20.06
N PHE A 264 -4.05 20.06 -19.47
CA PHE A 264 -3.16 18.96 -19.03
C PHE A 264 -2.55 18.19 -20.20
N TRP A 265 -3.18 18.22 -21.39
CA TRP A 265 -2.65 17.55 -22.59
C TRP A 265 -1.23 18.01 -22.91
N ARG A 266 -0.98 19.31 -22.79
CA ARG A 266 0.33 19.92 -23.06
C ARG A 266 1.42 19.54 -22.06
N SER A 267 1.05 18.98 -20.91
CA SER A 267 1.99 18.53 -19.88
C SER A 267 2.41 17.06 -20.05
N LEU A 268 1.77 16.32 -20.96
CA LEU A 268 2.11 14.93 -21.23
C LEU A 268 3.43 14.85 -21.97
N ALA A 269 4.29 13.91 -21.55
CA ALA A 269 5.53 13.63 -22.27
C ALA A 269 5.20 13.17 -23.71
N PRO A 270 5.97 13.59 -24.73
CA PRO A 270 5.81 13.06 -26.09
C PRO A 270 5.89 11.53 -26.09
N LEU A 271 5.05 10.88 -26.90
CA LEU A 271 5.13 9.43 -27.07
C LEU A 271 6.42 9.09 -27.85
N PRO A 272 7.16 8.04 -27.44
CA PRO A 272 8.31 7.54 -28.18
C PRO A 272 7.86 6.88 -29.49
N ALA A 273 8.80 6.50 -30.36
CA ALA A 273 8.50 5.84 -31.63
C ALA A 273 7.72 4.52 -31.45
N CYS A 274 7.97 3.80 -30.37
CA CYS A 274 7.27 2.57 -30.01
C CYS A 274 6.45 2.81 -28.73
N TYR A 275 5.13 2.92 -28.88
CA TYR A 275 4.16 3.08 -27.79
C TYR A 275 3.00 2.09 -27.96
N ASP A 276 2.22 1.90 -26.90
CA ASP A 276 1.00 1.11 -26.97
C ASP A 276 -0.12 1.95 -27.60
N GLU A 277 -0.69 1.50 -28.72
CA GLU A 277 -1.72 2.25 -29.46
C GLU A 277 -2.94 2.61 -28.62
N ARG A 278 -3.25 1.83 -27.57
CA ARG A 278 -4.35 2.09 -26.63
C ARG A 278 -4.08 3.27 -25.70
N MET A 279 -2.90 3.87 -25.76
CA MET A 279 -2.64 5.18 -25.16
C MET A 279 -3.36 6.30 -25.90
N VAL A 280 -3.61 6.17 -27.21
CA VAL A 280 -4.12 7.25 -28.04
C VAL A 280 -5.58 6.99 -28.40
N HIS A 281 -6.45 7.92 -28.02
CA HIS A 281 -7.85 7.93 -28.40
C HIS A 281 -8.14 9.18 -29.24
N SER A 282 -9.22 9.15 -30.03
CA SER A 282 -9.62 10.28 -30.86
C SER A 282 -9.94 11.55 -30.07
N ASN A 283 -10.32 11.41 -28.79
CA ASN A 283 -10.67 12.51 -27.89
C ASN A 283 -9.63 12.78 -26.79
N GLY A 284 -8.54 12.03 -26.71
CA GLY A 284 -7.58 12.18 -25.62
C GLY A 284 -6.55 11.06 -25.52
N ARG A 285 -5.88 11.00 -24.36
CA ARG A 285 -4.78 10.08 -24.10
C ARG A 285 -5.00 9.37 -22.78
N PHE A 286 -4.88 8.06 -22.83
CA PHE A 286 -4.84 7.18 -21.69
C PHE A 286 -3.38 6.89 -21.32
N GLY A 287 -3.10 6.72 -20.04
CA GLY A 287 -1.81 6.24 -19.59
C GLY A 287 -1.85 5.54 -18.24
N VAL A 288 -0.88 4.67 -18.03
CA VAL A 288 -0.75 3.84 -16.83
C VAL A 288 0.55 4.21 -16.12
N CYS A 289 0.46 4.46 -14.83
CA CYS A 289 1.57 4.89 -13.99
C CYS A 289 1.74 3.90 -12.83
N ALA A 290 3.00 3.54 -12.58
CA ALA A 290 3.41 3.05 -11.27
C ALA A 290 3.65 4.27 -10.35
N ARG A 291 4.20 4.05 -9.15
CA ARG A 291 4.39 5.12 -8.16
C ARG A 291 5.13 6.36 -8.66
N ASN A 292 6.21 6.18 -9.43
CA ASN A 292 7.11 7.28 -9.83
C ASN A 292 7.30 7.38 -11.35
N THR A 293 6.72 6.49 -12.15
CA THR A 293 7.03 6.36 -13.58
C THR A 293 5.78 6.05 -14.39
N GLU A 294 5.64 6.71 -15.54
CA GLU A 294 4.68 6.29 -16.56
C GLU A 294 5.20 5.03 -17.26
N ARG A 295 4.32 4.04 -17.44
CA ARG A 295 4.67 2.71 -17.97
C ARG A 295 4.43 2.66 -19.47
N ASN A 296 5.32 2.00 -20.18
CA ASN A 296 5.13 1.69 -21.60
C ASN A 296 4.84 0.19 -21.77
N ASN A 297 3.92 -0.15 -22.68
CA ASN A 297 3.55 -1.53 -23.01
C ASN A 297 3.81 -1.88 -24.48
N ALA A 298 4.65 -1.10 -25.16
CA ALA A 298 4.99 -1.31 -26.57
C ALA A 298 5.83 -2.57 -26.86
N HIS A 299 6.29 -3.30 -25.84
CA HIS A 299 7.19 -4.43 -26.03
C HIS A 299 6.45 -5.72 -26.37
N ALA A 300 6.64 -6.23 -27.59
CA ALA A 300 5.90 -7.38 -28.11
C ALA A 300 6.10 -8.71 -27.36
N ARG A 301 7.10 -8.83 -26.48
CA ARG A 301 7.45 -10.10 -25.82
C ARG A 301 7.01 -10.21 -24.35
N GLN A 302 6.63 -9.10 -23.71
CA GLN A 302 6.24 -9.10 -22.30
C GLN A 302 5.31 -7.93 -22.04
N VAL A 303 4.14 -8.21 -21.48
CA VAL A 303 3.16 -7.20 -21.09
C VAL A 303 3.55 -6.67 -19.71
N ASP A 304 3.53 -5.35 -19.54
CA ASP A 304 3.76 -4.74 -18.23
C ASP A 304 2.59 -5.07 -17.29
N VAL A 305 2.87 -5.50 -16.05
CA VAL A 305 1.84 -5.98 -15.11
C VAL A 305 0.77 -4.92 -14.77
N TYR A 306 1.12 -3.63 -14.83
CA TYR A 306 0.16 -2.54 -14.60
C TYR A 306 -0.74 -2.37 -15.83
N TRP A 307 -0.16 -2.47 -17.03
CA TRP A 307 -0.93 -2.46 -18.27
C TRP A 307 -1.83 -3.69 -18.41
N GLU A 308 -1.36 -4.88 -18.06
CA GLU A 308 -2.18 -6.10 -18.01
C GLU A 308 -3.44 -5.89 -17.17
N ALA A 309 -3.29 -5.31 -15.97
CA ALA A 309 -4.40 -5.01 -15.08
C ALA A 309 -5.36 -3.96 -15.69
N ALA A 310 -4.84 -2.89 -16.29
CA ALA A 310 -5.65 -1.85 -16.93
C ALA A 310 -6.46 -2.39 -18.12
N LEU A 311 -5.85 -3.25 -18.93
CA LEU A 311 -6.47 -3.87 -20.10
C LEU A 311 -7.53 -4.89 -19.71
N LYS A 312 -7.25 -5.74 -18.69
CA LYS A 312 -8.23 -6.69 -18.14
C LYS A 312 -9.49 -5.98 -17.63
N LEU A 313 -9.36 -4.74 -17.15
CA LEU A 313 -10.45 -3.91 -16.67
C LEU A 313 -11.04 -2.97 -17.75
N ASN A 314 -10.58 -3.06 -19.00
CA ASN A 314 -11.04 -2.22 -20.11
C ASN A 314 -10.99 -0.71 -19.77
N MET A 315 -9.96 -0.29 -19.02
CA MET A 315 -9.81 1.09 -18.56
C MET A 315 -9.57 2.10 -19.68
N PRO A 316 -8.75 1.83 -20.73
CA PRO A 316 -8.54 2.79 -21.82
C PRO A 316 -9.87 3.24 -22.43
N GLU A 317 -10.69 2.27 -22.84
CA GLU A 317 -12.00 2.48 -23.47
C GLU A 317 -12.98 3.10 -22.48
N THR A 318 -12.96 2.68 -21.21
CA THR A 318 -13.91 3.15 -20.21
C THR A 318 -13.66 4.58 -19.78
N LEU A 319 -12.41 4.97 -19.57
CA LEU A 319 -12.07 6.36 -19.24
C LEU A 319 -12.20 7.28 -20.45
N ALA A 320 -11.85 6.81 -21.67
CA ALA A 320 -12.04 7.59 -22.89
C ALA A 320 -13.53 7.89 -23.15
N ARG A 321 -14.42 6.92 -22.91
CA ARG A 321 -15.87 7.08 -23.03
C ARG A 321 -16.46 8.04 -21.99
N GLU A 322 -15.92 8.04 -20.78
CA GLU A 322 -16.30 8.99 -19.74
C GLU A 322 -15.93 10.43 -20.12
N ASN A 323 -14.92 10.61 -20.99
CA ASN A 323 -14.53 11.88 -21.61
C ASN A 323 -14.33 13.02 -20.60
N ARG A 324 -13.66 12.69 -19.48
CA ARG A 324 -13.31 13.62 -18.39
C ARG A 324 -11.82 13.49 -18.10
N ASN A 325 -11.20 14.59 -17.64
CA ASN A 325 -9.82 14.57 -17.19
C ASN A 325 -9.74 13.87 -15.83
N LEU A 326 -9.50 12.55 -15.84
CA LEU A 326 -9.55 11.71 -14.65
C LEU A 326 -8.20 11.07 -14.37
N VAL A 327 -7.89 10.87 -13.09
CA VAL A 327 -6.84 9.96 -12.62
C VAL A 327 -7.45 9.00 -11.59
N VAL A 328 -7.45 7.72 -11.91
CA VAL A 328 -7.92 6.65 -11.03
C VAL A 328 -6.72 6.06 -10.31
N HIS A 329 -6.69 6.21 -8.99
CA HIS A 329 -5.66 5.66 -8.13
C HIS A 329 -6.17 4.42 -7.41
N GLY A 330 -5.36 3.37 -7.42
CA GLY A 330 -5.67 2.13 -6.73
C GLY A 330 -4.42 1.35 -6.36
N GLU A 331 -4.65 0.25 -5.66
CA GLU A 331 -3.61 -0.68 -5.27
C GLU A 331 -3.76 -1.95 -6.11
N LEU A 332 -2.72 -2.26 -6.89
CA LEU A 332 -2.58 -3.53 -7.58
C LEU A 332 -2.04 -4.56 -6.57
N VAL A 333 -2.75 -5.66 -6.39
CA VAL A 333 -2.34 -6.77 -5.53
C VAL A 333 -2.42 -8.08 -6.30
N GLY A 334 -1.70 -9.09 -5.83
CA GLY A 334 -1.81 -10.44 -6.37
C GLY A 334 -0.47 -11.10 -6.58
N ASP A 335 -0.48 -12.12 -7.42
CA ASP A 335 0.70 -12.90 -7.74
C ASP A 335 1.84 -12.03 -8.29
N ALA A 336 3.05 -12.31 -7.81
CA ALA A 336 4.29 -11.57 -8.05
C ALA A 336 4.26 -10.07 -7.67
N ILE A 337 3.26 -9.60 -6.92
CA ILE A 337 3.19 -8.22 -6.40
C ILE A 337 3.43 -8.21 -4.89
N SER A 338 4.46 -7.49 -4.43
CA SER A 338 4.75 -7.30 -3.00
C SER A 338 4.94 -8.62 -2.21
N GLN A 339 5.42 -9.69 -2.85
CA GLN A 339 5.50 -11.06 -2.28
C GLN A 339 4.14 -11.73 -2.02
N ASN A 340 3.07 -11.21 -2.64
CA ASN A 340 1.72 -11.76 -2.56
C ASN A 340 1.25 -12.08 -1.13
N PRO A 341 1.27 -11.09 -0.21
CA PRO A 341 0.96 -11.33 1.20
C PRO A 341 -0.52 -11.68 1.44
N HIS A 342 -1.36 -11.47 0.42
CA HIS A 342 -2.78 -11.82 0.42
C HIS A 342 -3.06 -13.24 -0.09
N GLY A 343 -2.04 -13.97 -0.58
CA GLY A 343 -2.18 -15.36 -1.00
C GLY A 343 -3.03 -15.58 -2.26
N PHE A 344 -3.00 -14.64 -3.21
CA PHE A 344 -3.70 -14.82 -4.49
C PHE A 344 -3.12 -16.01 -5.27
N PRO A 345 -3.94 -16.76 -6.03
CA PRO A 345 -3.45 -17.80 -6.92
C PRO A 345 -2.44 -17.28 -7.96
N ALA A 346 -1.62 -18.18 -8.49
CA ALA A 346 -0.65 -17.86 -9.53
C ALA A 346 -1.34 -17.21 -10.75
N GLY A 347 -0.76 -16.13 -11.27
CA GLY A 347 -1.34 -15.34 -12.36
C GLY A 347 -2.54 -14.46 -11.97
N GLU A 348 -3.11 -14.58 -10.76
CA GLU A 348 -4.22 -13.74 -10.34
C GLU A 348 -3.75 -12.41 -9.75
N ARG A 349 -4.26 -11.33 -10.34
CA ARG A 349 -4.06 -9.95 -9.88
C ARG A 349 -5.39 -9.21 -9.85
N ARG A 350 -5.52 -8.29 -8.89
CA ARG A 350 -6.67 -7.41 -8.72
C ARG A 350 -6.22 -5.98 -8.47
N PHE A 351 -6.97 -5.04 -9.01
CA PHE A 351 -6.76 -3.62 -8.79
C PHE A 351 -7.94 -3.05 -8.01
N TYR A 352 -7.65 -2.48 -6.84
CA TYR A 352 -8.65 -1.87 -5.97
C TYR A 352 -8.50 -0.36 -5.95
N VAL A 353 -9.50 0.36 -6.46
CA VAL A 353 -9.56 1.82 -6.41
C VAL A 353 -9.62 2.28 -4.97
N PHE A 354 -8.78 3.25 -4.58
CA PHE A 354 -8.92 3.94 -3.31
C PHE A 354 -9.18 5.43 -3.48
N TRP A 355 -8.96 6.01 -4.66
CA TRP A 355 -9.12 7.44 -4.88
C TRP A 355 -9.25 7.75 -6.37
N ILE A 356 -10.06 8.75 -6.71
CA ILE A 356 -10.17 9.28 -8.07
C ILE A 356 -10.03 10.80 -8.02
N ASP A 357 -9.23 11.32 -8.95
CA ASP A 357 -9.07 12.74 -9.20
C ASP A 357 -9.81 13.15 -10.46
N GLU A 358 -10.59 14.22 -10.33
CA GLU A 358 -11.08 14.98 -11.47
C GLU A 358 -10.22 16.24 -11.60
N LEU A 359 -9.38 16.29 -12.62
CA LEU A 359 -8.34 17.31 -12.76
C LEU A 359 -8.91 18.71 -12.99
N ASP A 360 -10.11 18.79 -13.58
CA ASP A 360 -10.82 20.05 -13.80
C ASP A 360 -11.47 20.59 -12.50
N ALA A 361 -11.58 19.76 -11.45
CA ALA A 361 -12.20 20.15 -10.19
C ALA A 361 -11.24 20.96 -9.30
N LYS A 362 -11.78 21.99 -8.64
CA LYS A 362 -11.02 22.84 -7.71
C LYS A 362 -10.72 22.17 -6.36
N THR A 363 -11.47 21.11 -6.03
CA THR A 363 -11.42 20.43 -4.75
C THR A 363 -11.31 18.93 -4.95
N ARG A 364 -10.77 18.23 -3.96
CA ARG A 364 -10.71 16.78 -3.96
C ARG A 364 -12.12 16.18 -4.01
N MET A 365 -12.28 15.10 -4.77
CA MET A 365 -13.51 14.31 -4.79
C MET A 365 -13.80 13.71 -3.41
N GLY A 366 -15.05 13.81 -2.95
CA GLY A 366 -15.46 13.27 -1.66
C GLY A 366 -15.38 11.73 -1.65
N PRO A 367 -15.07 11.08 -0.51
CA PRO A 367 -14.94 9.62 -0.46
C PRO A 367 -16.16 8.83 -0.95
N ARG A 368 -17.38 9.37 -0.73
CA ARG A 368 -18.63 8.78 -1.23
C ARG A 368 -18.77 8.90 -2.75
N ASP A 369 -18.35 10.03 -3.33
CA ASP A 369 -18.34 10.24 -4.77
C ASP A 369 -17.34 9.33 -5.47
N VAL A 370 -16.17 9.10 -4.87
CA VAL A 370 -15.17 8.15 -5.37
C VAL A 370 -15.75 6.75 -5.48
N VAL A 371 -16.45 6.26 -4.45
CA VAL A 371 -17.07 4.93 -4.47
C VAL A 371 -18.13 4.83 -5.58
N ARG A 372 -18.99 5.86 -5.71
CA ARG A 372 -20.01 5.92 -6.77
C ARG A 372 -19.39 5.93 -8.16
N LEU A 373 -18.34 6.73 -8.36
CA LEU A 373 -17.67 6.84 -9.65
C LEU A 373 -16.91 5.56 -9.99
N ALA A 374 -16.21 4.94 -9.04
CA ALA A 374 -15.57 3.64 -9.24
C ALA A 374 -16.59 2.59 -9.69
N GLY A 375 -17.73 2.50 -9.01
CA GLY A 375 -18.82 1.60 -9.40
C GLY A 375 -19.40 1.90 -10.78
N LYS A 376 -19.61 3.18 -11.14
CA LYS A 376 -20.05 3.60 -12.48
C LYS A 376 -19.06 3.18 -13.56
N LEU A 377 -17.75 3.23 -13.26
CA LEU A 377 -16.68 2.82 -14.17
C LEU A 377 -16.46 1.30 -14.19
N GLY A 378 -17.23 0.51 -13.43
CA GLY A 378 -17.04 -0.94 -13.34
C GLY A 378 -15.75 -1.35 -12.61
N LEU A 379 -15.23 -0.47 -11.75
CA LEU A 379 -13.98 -0.68 -11.02
C LEU A 379 -14.27 -1.04 -9.56
N GLU A 380 -13.59 -2.08 -9.06
CA GLU A 380 -13.67 -2.48 -7.66
C GLU A 380 -12.97 -1.44 -6.78
N HIS A 381 -13.65 -0.98 -5.73
CA HIS A 381 -13.07 -0.10 -4.73
C HIS A 381 -12.53 -0.92 -3.56
N VAL A 382 -11.48 -0.45 -2.87
CA VAL A 382 -11.04 -1.05 -1.61
C VAL A 382 -12.22 -1.17 -0.64
N GLU A 383 -12.25 -2.23 0.17
CA GLU A 383 -13.35 -2.47 1.10
C GLU A 383 -13.63 -1.23 1.98
N VAL A 384 -14.82 -0.66 1.82
CA VAL A 384 -15.32 0.42 2.70
C VAL A 384 -15.96 -0.24 3.91
N ARG A 385 -15.33 -0.10 5.06
CA ARG A 385 -15.76 -0.78 6.29
C ARG A 385 -16.87 -0.02 6.97
N ARG A 386 -16.73 1.31 7.07
CA ARG A 386 -17.70 2.21 7.71
C ARG A 386 -17.37 3.67 7.44
N TYR A 387 -18.34 4.53 7.76
CA TYR A 387 -18.14 5.97 7.93
C TYR A 387 -18.27 6.28 9.42
N VAL A 388 -17.27 6.92 10.01
CA VAL A 388 -17.13 6.98 11.47
C VAL A 388 -16.41 8.24 11.93
N LYS A 389 -16.75 8.77 13.10
CA LYS A 389 -15.93 9.76 13.79
C LYS A 389 -14.91 9.04 14.65
N LEU A 390 -13.66 9.50 14.65
CA LEU A 390 -12.59 8.80 15.38
C LEU A 390 -12.90 8.64 16.87
N THR A 391 -13.50 9.67 17.49
CA THR A 391 -13.87 9.65 18.91
C THR A 391 -14.97 8.66 19.26
N ASP A 392 -15.71 8.15 18.28
CA ASP A 392 -16.77 7.16 18.51
C ASP A 392 -16.18 5.74 18.63
N ILE A 393 -14.95 5.52 18.14
CA ILE A 393 -14.30 4.19 18.11
C ILE A 393 -12.96 4.13 18.85
N ALA A 394 -12.37 5.27 19.19
CA ALA A 394 -11.04 5.35 19.80
C ALA A 394 -10.92 6.59 20.70
N GLN A 395 -10.20 6.43 21.81
CA GLN A 395 -9.79 7.52 22.69
C GLN A 395 -8.30 7.87 22.53
N SER A 396 -7.54 6.99 21.87
CA SER A 396 -6.10 7.09 21.69
C SER A 396 -5.62 6.46 20.38
N HIS A 397 -4.35 6.69 20.01
CA HIS A 397 -3.72 5.99 18.89
C HIS A 397 -3.62 4.48 19.12
N ALA A 398 -3.47 4.05 20.38
CA ALA A 398 -3.42 2.64 20.75
C ALA A 398 -4.75 1.92 20.41
N ASP A 399 -5.89 2.58 20.64
CA ASP A 399 -7.20 2.02 20.27
C ASP A 399 -7.33 1.85 18.75
N LEU A 400 -6.90 2.85 17.97
CA LEU A 400 -6.88 2.75 16.51
C LEU A 400 -5.96 1.63 16.02
N LEU A 401 -4.82 1.40 16.68
CA LEU A 401 -3.91 0.31 16.36
C LEU A 401 -4.54 -1.07 16.64
N ILE A 402 -5.32 -1.22 17.72
CA ILE A 402 -6.08 -2.44 18.01
C ILE A 402 -7.04 -2.74 16.86
N TRP A 403 -7.80 -1.73 16.38
CA TRP A 403 -8.69 -1.89 15.22
C TRP A 403 -7.93 -2.27 13.95
N SER A 404 -6.77 -1.66 13.72
CA SER A 404 -5.91 -1.98 12.58
C SER A 404 -5.37 -3.42 12.65
N ASN A 405 -4.94 -3.89 13.83
CA ASN A 405 -4.47 -5.27 14.00
C ASN A 405 -5.59 -6.30 13.80
N ALA A 406 -6.84 -5.95 14.16
CA ALA A 406 -7.99 -6.81 13.94
C ALA A 406 -8.46 -6.88 12.48
N CYS A 407 -7.98 -6.01 11.58
CA CYS A 407 -8.46 -5.97 10.19
C CYS A 407 -7.87 -7.06 9.28
N ASN A 408 -6.84 -7.78 9.73
CA ASN A 408 -6.14 -8.84 8.98
C ASN A 408 -5.72 -8.41 7.55
N ARG A 409 -5.26 -7.16 7.45
CA ARG A 409 -4.72 -6.50 6.26
C ARG A 409 -3.53 -5.64 6.70
N GLU A 410 -2.88 -4.95 5.75
CA GLU A 410 -1.76 -4.04 6.07
C GLU A 410 -2.12 -2.97 7.09
N GLY A 411 -3.39 -2.60 7.13
CA GLY A 411 -3.96 -1.72 8.13
C GLY A 411 -5.23 -1.05 7.63
N LEU A 412 -5.48 0.15 8.13
CA LEU A 412 -6.66 0.95 7.80
C LEU A 412 -6.24 2.32 7.27
N VAL A 413 -7.04 2.84 6.33
CA VAL A 413 -6.94 4.22 5.83
C VAL A 413 -8.21 4.97 6.24
N TYR A 414 -8.02 6.16 6.78
CA TYR A 414 -9.09 7.06 7.18
C TYR A 414 -9.07 8.30 6.29
N LYS A 415 -10.14 8.48 5.52
CA LYS A 415 -10.29 9.60 4.59
C LYS A 415 -11.37 10.54 5.09
N SER A 416 -10.98 11.75 5.49
CA SER A 416 -11.94 12.78 5.92
C SER A 416 -13.00 13.00 4.84
N CYS A 417 -14.26 12.93 5.25
CA CYS A 417 -15.42 13.32 4.46
C CYS A 417 -15.72 14.82 4.61
N GLY A 418 -15.01 15.51 5.51
CA GLY A 418 -15.20 16.93 5.81
C GLY A 418 -14.13 17.84 5.19
N TYR A 419 -14.25 19.13 5.48
CA TYR A 419 -13.45 20.19 4.86
C TYR A 419 -11.97 20.25 5.26
N ASP A 420 -11.53 19.52 6.30
CA ASP A 420 -10.11 19.56 6.72
C ASP A 420 -9.18 18.84 5.73
N GLY A 421 -9.74 18.01 4.84
CA GLY A 421 -9.02 17.28 3.80
C GLY A 421 -7.99 16.27 4.30
N ARG A 422 -7.90 16.02 5.62
CA ARG A 422 -6.82 15.24 6.21
C ARG A 422 -7.11 13.75 6.07
N TRP A 423 -6.25 13.05 5.35
CA TRP A 423 -6.28 11.60 5.25
C TRP A 423 -5.04 11.04 5.96
N PHE A 424 -5.16 9.87 6.58
CA PHE A 424 -4.08 9.21 7.27
C PHE A 424 -4.26 7.69 7.24
N LYS A 425 -3.21 6.96 7.59
CA LYS A 425 -3.24 5.50 7.72
C LYS A 425 -2.83 5.07 9.11
N ILE A 426 -3.36 3.94 9.56
CA ILE A 426 -2.89 3.20 10.74
C ILE A 426 -2.45 1.84 10.21
N LEU A 427 -1.19 1.50 10.38
CA LEU A 427 -0.63 0.23 9.91
C LEU A 427 -0.75 -0.82 11.01
N SER A 428 -1.06 -2.06 10.63
CA SER A 428 -1.07 -3.19 11.54
C SER A 428 0.36 -3.65 11.83
N THR A 429 0.72 -3.67 13.11
CA THR A 429 1.99 -4.24 13.58
C THR A 429 2.01 -5.75 13.41
N GLU A 430 0.87 -6.44 13.59
CA GLU A 430 0.75 -7.89 13.39
C GLU A 430 0.92 -8.28 11.92
N TRP A 431 0.32 -7.53 10.99
CA TRP A 431 0.52 -7.74 9.56
C TRP A 431 1.97 -7.51 9.16
N ALA A 432 2.57 -6.40 9.62
CA ALA A 432 3.96 -6.09 9.32
C ALA A 432 4.90 -7.21 9.79
N ALA A 433 4.74 -7.69 11.03
CA ALA A 433 5.53 -8.81 11.55
C ALA A 433 5.31 -10.12 10.74
N SER A 434 4.07 -10.42 10.38
CA SER A 434 3.73 -11.61 9.57
C SER A 434 4.32 -11.54 8.16
N LYS A 435 4.32 -10.34 7.54
CA LYS A 435 4.90 -10.11 6.23
C LYS A 435 6.41 -10.31 6.22
N GLU A 436 7.13 -9.81 7.23
CA GLU A 436 8.57 -10.06 7.34
C GLU A 436 8.88 -11.56 7.40
N LYS A 437 8.09 -12.33 8.16
CA LYS A 437 8.23 -13.78 8.20
C LYS A 437 8.00 -14.44 6.83
N LEU A 438 6.97 -14.00 6.11
CA LEU A 438 6.69 -14.48 4.74
C LEU A 438 7.85 -14.19 3.79
N ILE A 439 8.43 -12.98 3.84
CA ILE A 439 9.59 -12.60 3.03
C ILE A 439 10.78 -13.53 3.33
N GLU A 440 11.10 -13.75 4.61
CA GLU A 440 12.17 -14.65 5.00
C GLU A 440 11.95 -16.10 4.52
N GLU A 441 10.71 -16.60 4.60
CA GLU A 441 10.34 -17.92 4.13
C GLU A 441 10.50 -18.04 2.60
N ASN A 442 10.05 -17.04 1.85
CA ASN A 442 10.20 -16.96 0.40
C ASN A 442 11.69 -16.90 -0.02
N ASP A 443 12.50 -16.08 0.64
CA ASP A 443 13.94 -15.96 0.36
C ASP A 443 14.68 -17.29 0.62
N LYS A 444 14.32 -17.99 1.71
CA LYS A 444 14.85 -19.33 2.02
C LYS A 444 14.43 -20.35 0.95
N ALA A 445 13.17 -20.32 0.50
CA ALA A 445 12.66 -21.20 -0.53
C ALA A 445 13.38 -20.97 -1.88
N GLN A 446 13.52 -19.72 -2.31
CA GLN A 446 14.24 -19.34 -3.51
C GLN A 446 15.72 -19.78 -3.45
N SER A 447 16.38 -19.53 -2.32
CA SER A 447 17.77 -19.95 -2.09
C SER A 447 17.94 -21.47 -2.18
N LYS A 448 16.99 -22.23 -1.63
CA LYS A 448 16.98 -23.70 -1.70
C LYS A 448 16.75 -24.20 -3.13
N ALA A 449 15.81 -23.59 -3.86
CA ALA A 449 15.53 -23.92 -5.25
C ALA A 449 16.75 -23.65 -6.15
N PHE A 450 17.42 -22.50 -5.97
CA PHE A 450 18.64 -22.15 -6.71
C PHE A 450 19.79 -23.14 -6.45
N LYS A 451 20.01 -23.52 -5.19
CA LYS A 451 21.01 -24.55 -4.84
C LYS A 451 20.69 -25.89 -5.52
N LEU A 452 19.44 -26.33 -5.51
CA LEU A 452 19.02 -27.58 -6.13
C LEU A 452 19.22 -27.55 -7.65
N PHE A 453 18.90 -26.43 -8.31
CA PHE A 453 19.13 -26.21 -9.73
C PHE A 453 20.61 -26.34 -10.09
N ASN A 454 21.50 -25.69 -9.34
CA ASN A 454 22.94 -25.77 -9.58
C ASN A 454 23.49 -27.19 -9.39
N THR A 455 23.06 -27.90 -8.35
CA THR A 455 23.47 -29.29 -8.10
C THR A 455 22.98 -30.23 -9.22
N ARG A 456 21.77 -30.00 -9.76
CA ARG A 456 21.17 -30.86 -10.79
C ARG A 456 21.78 -30.68 -12.17
N ASN A 457 22.34 -29.50 -12.45
CA ASN A 457 22.90 -29.17 -13.77
C ASN A 457 24.44 -29.21 -13.82
N GLN A 458 25.13 -29.64 -12.75
CA GLN A 458 26.58 -29.83 -12.68
C GLN A 458 27.40 -28.61 -13.19
N PHE A 459 26.97 -27.38 -12.92
CA PHE A 459 27.70 -26.21 -13.37
C PHE A 459 29.04 -26.07 -12.63
N PRO A 460 30.17 -25.86 -13.36
CA PRO A 460 31.47 -25.74 -12.73
C PRO A 460 31.57 -24.47 -11.86
N SER A 461 32.19 -24.62 -10.69
CA SER A 461 32.63 -23.50 -9.85
C SER A 461 33.61 -22.59 -10.62
N PRO A 462 33.58 -21.25 -10.45
CA PRO A 462 34.43 -20.36 -11.24
C PRO A 462 35.92 -20.62 -10.96
N ALA A 463 36.68 -20.95 -12.01
CA ALA A 463 38.13 -20.81 -12.01
C ALA A 463 38.49 -19.35 -12.33
N LYS A 464 39.50 -18.81 -11.63
CA LYS A 464 39.88 -17.38 -11.56
C LYS A 464 40.16 -16.64 -12.90
N GLN A 465 40.09 -17.27 -14.07
CA GLN A 465 40.62 -16.69 -15.30
C GLN A 465 39.61 -16.12 -16.30
N ASN A 466 38.29 -16.19 -16.08
CA ASN A 466 37.40 -15.41 -16.93
C ASN A 466 36.07 -15.03 -16.26
N LEU A 467 36.18 -14.09 -15.31
CA LEU A 467 35.04 -13.56 -14.55
C LEU A 467 34.00 -12.87 -15.46
N GLU A 468 34.42 -12.24 -16.56
CA GLU A 468 33.51 -11.54 -17.47
C GLU A 468 32.75 -12.49 -18.40
N ALA A 469 33.39 -13.57 -18.90
CA ALA A 469 32.69 -14.62 -19.62
C ALA A 469 31.71 -15.38 -18.71
N TRP A 470 32.09 -15.60 -17.43
CA TRP A 470 31.20 -16.19 -16.43
C TRP A 470 30.03 -15.26 -16.09
N LYS A 471 30.25 -13.95 -15.94
CA LYS A 471 29.17 -12.96 -15.74
C LYS A 471 28.24 -12.87 -16.95
N ALA A 472 28.76 -12.92 -18.18
CA ALA A 472 27.94 -12.91 -19.40
C ALA A 472 27.11 -14.18 -19.56
N ALA A 473 27.70 -15.36 -19.29
CA ALA A 473 26.98 -16.64 -19.26
C ALA A 473 25.90 -16.64 -18.15
N MET A 474 26.24 -16.18 -16.95
CA MET A 474 25.29 -16.03 -15.85
C MET A 474 24.20 -15.00 -16.15
N ALA A 475 24.46 -13.95 -16.93
CA ALA A 475 23.45 -12.96 -17.32
C ALA A 475 22.46 -13.53 -18.35
N ALA A 476 22.94 -14.23 -19.37
CA ALA A 476 22.10 -14.96 -20.31
C ALA A 476 21.31 -16.10 -19.63
N GLU A 477 21.91 -16.76 -18.64
CA GLU A 477 21.24 -17.78 -17.82
C GLU A 477 20.30 -17.18 -16.78
N ARG A 478 20.54 -15.96 -16.28
CA ARG A 478 19.59 -15.21 -15.47
C ARG A 478 18.37 -14.87 -16.29
N GLU A 479 18.54 -14.52 -17.55
CA GLU A 479 17.44 -14.31 -18.50
C GLU A 479 16.64 -15.61 -18.73
N MET A 480 17.35 -16.74 -18.86
CA MET A 480 16.73 -18.07 -18.99
C MET A 480 16.03 -18.52 -17.70
N TRP A 481 16.60 -18.22 -16.53
CA TRP A 481 16.01 -18.47 -15.20
C TRP A 481 14.82 -17.56 -14.94
N MET A 482 14.85 -16.29 -15.37
CA MET A 482 13.69 -15.39 -15.30
C MET A 482 12.55 -15.90 -16.19
N ARG A 483 12.87 -16.44 -17.38
CA ARG A 483 11.91 -17.18 -18.22
C ARG A 483 11.39 -18.45 -17.54
N TRP A 484 12.25 -19.16 -16.82
CA TRP A 484 11.86 -20.35 -16.04
C TRP A 484 10.95 -19.99 -14.87
N GLN A 485 11.20 -18.86 -14.21
CA GLN A 485 10.33 -18.28 -13.17
C GLN A 485 8.99 -17.81 -13.75
N GLU A 486 8.96 -17.23 -14.95
CA GLU A 486 7.70 -16.89 -15.66
C GLU A 486 6.87 -18.14 -16.01
N VAL A 487 7.52 -19.21 -16.47
CA VAL A 487 6.84 -20.49 -16.78
C VAL A 487 6.33 -21.17 -15.51
N LEU A 488 7.08 -21.10 -14.41
CA LEU A 488 6.62 -21.57 -13.09
C LEU A 488 5.52 -20.70 -12.49
N ALA A 489 5.51 -19.39 -12.75
CA ALA A 489 4.48 -18.45 -12.30
C ALA A 489 3.18 -18.55 -13.12
N THR A 490 3.22 -19.08 -14.34
CA THR A 490 2.05 -19.21 -15.22
C THR A 490 1.43 -20.61 -15.23
N GLY A 491 2.13 -21.63 -14.71
CA GLY A 491 1.60 -22.99 -14.57
C GLY A 491 1.47 -23.81 -15.88
N ASP A 492 1.72 -23.22 -17.05
CA ASP A 492 1.61 -23.89 -18.35
C ASP A 492 2.96 -24.49 -18.80
N ILE A 493 3.16 -25.77 -18.47
CA ILE A 493 4.36 -26.56 -18.83
C ILE A 493 4.39 -26.89 -20.34
N SER A 494 3.31 -26.69 -21.10
CA SER A 494 3.28 -26.97 -22.54
C SER A 494 4.25 -26.07 -23.31
N ARG A 495 4.41 -24.82 -22.86
CA ARG A 495 5.39 -23.85 -23.39
C ARG A 495 6.84 -24.19 -23.03
N LEU A 496 7.05 -25.07 -22.04
CA LEU A 496 8.36 -25.52 -21.61
C LEU A 496 9.05 -26.35 -22.72
N PHE A 497 8.27 -27.07 -23.53
CA PHE A 497 8.78 -27.90 -24.64
C PHE A 497 9.12 -27.09 -25.90
N GLU A 498 8.40 -26.00 -26.16
CA GLU A 498 8.70 -25.09 -27.28
C GLU A 498 9.93 -24.21 -27.00
N ALA A 499 10.18 -23.88 -25.73
CA ALA A 499 11.26 -22.97 -25.33
C ALA A 499 12.63 -23.64 -25.09
N THR A 500 12.68 -24.96 -24.81
CA THR A 500 13.90 -25.57 -24.24
C THR A 500 14.50 -26.75 -25.02
N SER A 501 13.99 -27.10 -26.20
CA SER A 501 14.44 -28.27 -26.99
C SER A 501 14.42 -29.61 -26.20
N TYR A 502 13.77 -29.66 -25.04
CA TYR A 502 13.87 -30.77 -24.09
C TYR A 502 12.99 -31.95 -24.52
N ARG A 503 13.55 -33.16 -24.55
CA ARG A 503 12.81 -34.43 -24.71
C ARG A 503 13.05 -35.34 -23.50
N PRO A 504 12.00 -35.99 -22.94
CA PRO A 504 12.14 -36.95 -21.85
C PRO A 504 13.08 -38.09 -22.25
N ARG A 505 13.99 -38.50 -21.36
CA ARG A 505 15.04 -39.47 -21.70
C ARG A 505 14.60 -40.92 -21.48
N SER A 506 13.46 -41.15 -20.86
CA SER A 506 12.92 -42.49 -20.66
C SER A 506 11.40 -42.52 -20.48
N LYS A 507 10.81 -43.69 -20.75
CA LYS A 507 9.38 -43.96 -20.52
C LYS A 507 8.98 -43.77 -19.05
N SER A 508 9.90 -44.05 -18.12
CA SER A 508 9.71 -43.83 -16.67
C SER A 508 9.64 -42.33 -16.31
N GLU A 509 10.41 -41.49 -16.99
CA GLU A 509 10.42 -40.04 -16.79
C GLU A 509 9.13 -39.41 -17.34
N CYS A 510 8.63 -39.88 -18.50
CA CYS A 510 7.30 -39.52 -19.00
C CYS A 510 6.20 -39.91 -18.01
N ILE A 511 6.21 -41.14 -17.48
CA ILE A 511 5.19 -41.62 -16.53
C ILE A 511 5.20 -40.82 -15.22
N LYS A 512 6.36 -40.36 -14.74
CA LYS A 512 6.46 -39.51 -13.54
C LYS A 512 5.92 -38.11 -13.78
N LEU A 513 6.13 -37.56 -14.97
CA LEU A 513 5.61 -36.24 -15.35
C LEU A 513 4.08 -36.28 -15.55
N VAL A 514 3.55 -37.34 -16.17
CA VAL A 514 2.11 -37.55 -16.34
C VAL A 514 1.42 -37.83 -14.99
N ARG A 515 2.01 -38.64 -14.10
CA ARG A 515 1.47 -38.86 -12.74
C ARG A 515 1.44 -37.60 -11.89
N ALA A 516 2.39 -36.68 -12.07
CA ALA A 516 2.39 -35.40 -11.37
C ALA A 516 1.26 -34.46 -11.84
N GLN A 517 0.72 -34.70 -13.04
CA GLN A 517 -0.45 -34.03 -13.60
C GLN A 517 -1.76 -34.68 -13.09
N GLU A 518 -1.85 -36.02 -13.11
CA GLU A 518 -3.01 -36.77 -12.58
C GLU A 518 -3.24 -36.55 -11.08
N LEU A 519 -2.16 -36.40 -10.29
CA LEU A 519 -2.22 -36.05 -8.85
C LEU A 519 -2.68 -34.61 -8.58
N ARG A 520 -2.70 -33.74 -9.58
CA ARG A 520 -3.27 -32.39 -9.45
C ARG A 520 -4.75 -32.37 -9.84
N GLU A 521 -5.13 -33.10 -10.89
CA GLU A 521 -6.53 -33.24 -11.32
C GLU A 521 -7.39 -34.00 -10.29
N THR A 522 -6.81 -34.97 -9.56
CA THR A 522 -7.53 -35.67 -8.47
C THR A 522 -7.75 -34.83 -7.21
N VAL A 523 -6.97 -33.76 -7.01
CA VAL A 523 -7.22 -32.78 -5.93
C VAL A 523 -8.36 -31.83 -6.33
N GLU A 524 -8.46 -31.43 -7.60
CA GLU A 524 -9.56 -30.60 -8.13
C GLU A 524 -10.94 -31.31 -8.17
N VAL A 525 -10.99 -32.63 -8.35
CA VAL A 525 -12.27 -33.38 -8.35
C VAL A 525 -12.79 -33.68 -6.93
N SER A 526 -11.91 -33.69 -5.92
CA SER A 526 -12.31 -33.97 -4.53
C SER A 526 -12.93 -32.77 -3.79
N GLU A 527 -12.68 -31.54 -4.26
CA GLU A 527 -13.25 -30.31 -3.66
C GLU A 527 -14.55 -29.83 -4.34
N THR A 528 -15.01 -30.50 -5.40
CA THR A 528 -16.25 -30.14 -6.13
C THR A 528 -17.48 -31.00 -5.78
N VAL A 529 -17.41 -31.92 -4.81
CA VAL A 529 -18.59 -32.69 -4.33
C VAL A 529 -18.84 -32.48 -2.84
N THR A 530 -19.18 -31.25 -2.44
CA THR A 530 -20.02 -30.98 -1.25
C THR A 530 -20.90 -29.74 -1.46
N SER A 531 -21.81 -29.80 -2.44
CA SER A 531 -23.07 -29.04 -2.37
C SER A 531 -24.16 -29.77 -3.14
N ALA A 532 -24.86 -30.68 -2.47
CA ALA A 532 -26.08 -31.29 -2.99
C ALA A 532 -27.26 -30.30 -2.86
N PRO A 533 -28.09 -30.11 -3.90
CA PRO A 533 -29.33 -29.36 -3.79
C PRO A 533 -30.43 -30.22 -3.15
N GLN A 534 -31.18 -29.63 -2.22
CA GLN A 534 -32.47 -30.15 -1.77
C GLN A 534 -33.47 -30.09 -2.93
N ALA A 535 -34.01 -31.23 -3.34
CA ALA A 535 -35.20 -31.30 -4.16
C ALA A 535 -36.17 -32.34 -3.61
N ALA A 536 -37.45 -31.96 -3.69
CA ALA A 536 -38.60 -32.51 -3.01
C ALA A 536 -38.96 -33.95 -3.40
N SER A 537 -39.62 -34.60 -2.44
CA SER A 537 -40.38 -35.83 -2.54
C SER A 537 -41.42 -35.82 -3.65
N GLY A 538 -41.46 -36.88 -4.46
CA GLY A 538 -42.55 -37.23 -5.36
C GLY A 538 -42.56 -38.74 -5.60
N ASP A 539 -43.65 -39.38 -5.17
CA ASP A 539 -43.95 -40.80 -5.23
C ASP A 539 -43.91 -41.44 -6.64
N GLY A 540 -43.66 -42.75 -6.68
CA GLY A 540 -44.16 -43.62 -7.75
C GLY A 540 -43.27 -44.81 -8.14
N ALA A 541 -43.68 -46.00 -7.69
CA ALA A 541 -43.58 -47.37 -8.26
C ALA A 541 -42.59 -47.65 -9.43
N ASP A 542 -41.94 -48.80 -9.57
CA ASP A 542 -42.44 -50.16 -9.33
C ASP A 542 -41.29 -51.20 -9.31
N LYS A 543 -41.70 -52.42 -8.94
CA LYS A 543 -41.03 -53.69 -8.61
C LYS A 543 -39.98 -54.33 -9.56
N ASN A 544 -39.31 -55.32 -8.95
CA ASN A 544 -38.65 -56.55 -9.48
C ASN A 544 -37.11 -56.48 -9.57
N ALA A 545 -36.32 -57.53 -9.30
CA ALA A 545 -36.46 -58.82 -8.63
C ALA A 545 -35.06 -59.49 -8.68
N ALA A 546 -34.75 -60.35 -7.69
CA ALA A 546 -33.63 -61.31 -7.65
C ALA A 546 -32.20 -60.72 -7.61
N GLY A 547 -31.22 -61.22 -6.86
CA GLY A 547 -31.08 -62.49 -6.15
C GLY A 547 -29.59 -62.89 -6.23
N HIS A 548 -29.07 -63.47 -5.15
CA HIS A 548 -27.77 -64.14 -4.99
C HIS A 548 -26.48 -63.32 -4.79
N ASP A 549 -26.04 -63.35 -3.53
CA ASP A 549 -24.87 -64.09 -3.01
C ASP A 549 -23.43 -63.77 -3.44
N LEU A 550 -22.65 -63.62 -2.36
CA LEU A 550 -21.30 -64.12 -2.11
C LEU A 550 -20.08 -63.36 -2.67
N ASP A 551 -19.43 -62.68 -1.72
CA ASP A 551 -18.09 -63.03 -1.22
C ASP A 551 -16.93 -63.09 -2.24
N ARG A 552 -16.08 -62.06 -2.23
CA ARG A 552 -14.68 -62.14 -1.74
C ARG A 552 -13.84 -60.96 -2.21
N THR A 553 -13.18 -60.35 -1.23
CA THR A 553 -11.83 -59.77 -1.25
C THR A 553 -11.03 -59.90 -2.55
N GLN A 554 -10.66 -58.74 -3.12
CA GLN A 554 -9.25 -58.31 -3.22
C GLN A 554 -9.17 -56.78 -3.25
#